data_AF-A0A3M1HIT0-F1
#
_entry.id   AF-A0A3M1HIT0-F1
#
_cell.length_a   1.000
_cell.length_b   1.000
_cell.length_c   1.000
_cell.angle_alpha   90.00
_cell.angle_beta   90.00
_cell.angle_gamma   90.00
#
_symmetry.space_group_name_H-M   'P 1'
#
loop_
_entity.id
_entity.type
_entity.pdbx_description
1 polymer ?
#
loop_
_entity_poly.entity_id
_entity_poly.type
_entity_poly.pdbx_seq_one_letter_code
_entity_poly.pdbx_strand_id
1 'polypeptide(L)'
;MKSKEEIEEEISKNEQFTLKKYKEILDSEKFEVKNLKQRIKANEKLISQYRKKLHLTEKELERVRVELTTKAILLKRSKDEGRISTEEFNREFKRIHDRLNMESRELQADISFYKRELDRAENTLRRLKEELKVKEEAQRVARDYEKKYGGKRKFTNAEFEKIYKKFKSLLPRKLKPVFENNPFRSPFLREK
;
A
#
# COMPACT_ATOMS: atom_id res chain seq x y z
N MET A 1 -3.05 -30.25 43.23
CA MET A 1 -2.01 -30.10 42.19
C MET A 1 -2.58 -30.68 40.92
N LYS A 2 -2.40 -30.02 39.76
CA LYS A 2 -2.82 -30.63 38.50
C LYS A 2 -1.91 -31.82 38.17
N SER A 3 -2.44 -32.91 37.66
CA SER A 3 -1.65 -34.06 37.22
C SER A 3 -0.85 -33.70 35.96
N LYS A 4 0.20 -34.47 35.66
CA LYS A 4 1.00 -34.31 34.44
C LYS A 4 0.12 -34.41 33.18
N GLU A 5 -0.85 -35.32 33.21
CA GLU A 5 -1.84 -35.52 32.15
C GLU A 5 -2.73 -34.29 31.97
N GLU A 6 -3.17 -33.67 33.06
CA GLU A 6 -3.98 -32.43 33.01
C GLU A 6 -3.20 -31.24 32.41
N ILE A 7 -1.88 -31.15 32.66
CA ILE A 7 -1.01 -30.11 32.09
C ILE A 7 -0.80 -30.36 30.58
N GLU A 8 -0.56 -31.61 30.17
CA GLU A 8 -0.42 -31.99 28.76
C GLU A 8 -1.72 -31.73 27.98
N GLU A 9 -2.87 -31.97 28.61
CA GLU A 9 -4.18 -31.71 28.02
C GLU A 9 -4.46 -30.21 27.87
N GLU A 10 -4.06 -29.39 28.84
CA GLU A 10 -4.20 -27.92 28.79
C GLU A 10 -3.28 -27.30 27.74
N ILE A 11 -2.04 -27.78 27.61
CA ILE A 11 -1.12 -27.36 26.54
C ILE A 11 -1.68 -27.74 25.17
N SER A 12 -2.18 -28.97 25.03
CA SER A 12 -2.79 -29.44 23.78
C SER A 12 -4.04 -28.61 23.41
N LYS A 13 -4.87 -28.24 24.39
CA LYS A 13 -6.03 -27.35 24.19
C LYS A 13 -5.60 -25.95 23.75
N ASN A 14 -4.57 -25.38 24.38
CA ASN A 14 -4.05 -24.07 24.02
C ASN A 14 -3.40 -24.05 22.62
N GLU A 15 -2.69 -25.11 22.26
CA GLU A 15 -2.11 -25.28 20.92
C GLU A 15 -3.22 -25.37 19.87
N GLN A 16 -4.25 -26.20 20.09
CA GLN A 16 -5.40 -26.30 19.19
C GLN A 16 -6.17 -25.00 19.07
N PHE A 17 -6.39 -24.28 20.18
CA PHE A 17 -7.05 -22.98 20.17
C PHE A 17 -6.25 -21.94 19.36
N THR A 18 -4.93 -21.92 19.58
CA THR A 18 -4.02 -21.02 18.86
C THR A 18 -4.00 -21.33 17.36
N LEU A 19 -3.90 -22.61 16.98
CA LEU A 19 -3.96 -23.05 15.58
C LEU A 19 -5.29 -22.69 14.92
N LYS A 20 -6.41 -22.87 15.65
CA LYS A 20 -7.74 -22.46 15.17
C LYS A 20 -7.81 -20.95 14.95
N LYS A 21 -7.27 -20.14 15.86
CA LYS A 21 -7.20 -18.68 15.71
C LYS A 21 -6.33 -18.26 14.53
N TYR A 22 -5.18 -18.90 14.32
CA TYR A 22 -4.37 -18.67 13.13
C TYR A 22 -5.13 -18.98 11.84
N LYS A 23 -5.89 -20.09 11.82
CA LYS A 23 -6.70 -20.47 10.66
C LYS A 23 -7.83 -19.47 10.38
N GLU A 24 -8.55 -19.03 11.41
CA GLU A 24 -9.58 -17.98 11.30
C GLU A 24 -8.99 -16.67 10.73
N ILE A 25 -7.81 -16.25 11.23
CA ILE A 25 -7.10 -15.07 10.72
C ILE A 25 -6.70 -15.29 9.26
N LEU A 26 -6.08 -16.42 8.92
CA LEU A 26 -5.64 -16.74 7.56
C LEU A 26 -6.79 -16.74 6.54
N ASP A 27 -7.95 -17.26 6.93
CA ASP A 27 -9.13 -17.30 6.05
C ASP A 27 -9.72 -15.90 5.85
N SER A 28 -9.72 -15.04 6.88
CA SER A 28 -10.14 -13.65 6.76
C SER A 28 -9.19 -12.82 5.87
N GLU A 29 -7.88 -13.05 5.97
CA GLU A 29 -6.86 -12.33 5.20
C GLU A 29 -6.84 -12.71 3.71
N LYS A 30 -7.38 -13.87 3.30
CA LYS A 30 -7.49 -14.24 1.87
C LYS A 30 -8.35 -13.23 1.11
N PHE A 31 -9.45 -12.79 1.70
CA PHE A 31 -10.33 -11.79 1.10
C PHE A 31 -9.65 -10.42 1.05
N GLU A 32 -8.91 -10.05 2.10
CA GLU A 32 -8.14 -8.81 2.14
C GLU A 32 -7.05 -8.77 1.05
N VAL A 33 -6.28 -9.84 0.88
CA VAL A 33 -5.26 -9.94 -0.18
C VAL A 33 -5.87 -9.81 -1.58
N LYS A 34 -7.02 -10.46 -1.81
CA LYS A 34 -7.75 -10.33 -3.10
C LYS A 34 -8.23 -8.89 -3.33
N ASN A 35 -8.77 -8.25 -2.30
CA ASN A 35 -9.21 -6.86 -2.36
C ASN A 35 -8.03 -5.91 -2.62
N LEU A 36 -6.91 -6.08 -1.92
CA LEU A 36 -5.68 -5.31 -2.15
C LEU A 36 -5.20 -5.43 -3.61
N LYS A 37 -5.19 -6.65 -4.17
CA LYS A 37 -4.85 -6.87 -5.59
C LYS A 37 -5.80 -6.13 -6.54
N GLN A 38 -7.11 -6.12 -6.25
CA GLN A 38 -8.08 -5.37 -7.04
C GLN A 38 -7.86 -3.85 -6.96
N ARG A 39 -7.60 -3.33 -5.75
CA ARG A 39 -7.30 -1.91 -5.52
C ARG A 39 -6.02 -1.48 -6.22
N ILE A 40 -4.97 -2.32 -6.18
CA ILE A 40 -3.72 -2.13 -6.93
C ILE A 40 -4.01 -2.01 -8.42
N LYS A 41 -4.74 -2.97 -9.00
CA LYS A 41 -5.09 -2.96 -10.43
C LYS A 41 -5.92 -1.73 -10.82
N ALA A 42 -6.87 -1.33 -9.98
CA ALA A 42 -7.66 -0.12 -10.19
C ALA A 42 -6.77 1.13 -10.19
N ASN A 43 -5.82 1.20 -9.27
CA ASN A 43 -4.92 2.33 -9.15
C ASN A 43 -3.87 2.39 -10.28
N GLU A 44 -3.37 1.24 -10.76
CA GLU A 44 -2.54 1.17 -11.96
C GLU A 44 -3.29 1.67 -13.21
N LYS A 45 -4.59 1.35 -13.32
CA LYS A 45 -5.45 1.88 -14.38
C LYS A 45 -5.61 3.40 -14.28
N LEU A 46 -5.81 3.93 -13.06
CA LEU A 46 -5.90 5.38 -12.83
C LEU A 46 -4.61 6.10 -13.24
N ILE A 47 -3.44 5.57 -12.84
CA ILE A 47 -2.14 6.12 -13.23
C ILE A 47 -2.01 6.15 -14.75
N SER A 48 -2.34 5.05 -15.44
CA SER A 48 -2.30 5.00 -16.91
C SER A 48 -3.21 6.05 -17.55
N GLN A 49 -4.43 6.22 -17.02
CA GLN A 49 -5.37 7.24 -17.50
C GLN A 49 -4.85 8.65 -17.29
N TYR A 50 -4.33 8.98 -16.10
CA TYR A 50 -3.78 10.30 -15.82
C TYR A 50 -2.52 10.59 -16.64
N ARG A 51 -1.63 9.61 -16.85
CA ARG A 51 -0.45 9.76 -17.74
C ARG A 51 -0.88 10.07 -19.16
N LYS A 52 -1.88 9.35 -19.68
CA LYS A 52 -2.42 9.60 -21.02
C LYS A 52 -3.01 11.01 -21.13
N LYS A 53 -3.83 11.42 -20.15
CA LYS A 53 -4.43 12.76 -20.14
C LYS A 53 -3.37 13.85 -20.04
N LEU A 54 -2.41 13.71 -19.12
CA LEU A 54 -1.28 14.64 -18.98
C LEU A 54 -0.55 14.81 -20.31
N HIS A 55 -0.17 13.71 -20.96
CA HIS A 55 0.53 13.77 -22.23
C HIS A 55 -0.27 14.47 -23.33
N LEU A 56 -1.59 14.19 -23.42
CA LEU A 56 -2.46 14.86 -24.38
C LEU A 56 -2.58 16.36 -24.10
N THR A 57 -2.73 16.76 -22.84
CA THR A 57 -2.81 18.17 -22.44
C THR A 57 -1.49 18.91 -22.68
N GLU A 58 -0.34 18.28 -22.40
CA GLU A 58 0.98 18.85 -22.70
C GLU A 58 1.17 19.06 -24.20
N LYS A 59 0.71 18.11 -25.03
CA LYS A 59 0.75 18.23 -26.49
C LYS A 59 -0.17 19.34 -26.99
N GLU A 60 -1.35 19.50 -26.41
CA GLU A 60 -2.28 20.57 -26.79
C GLU A 60 -1.72 21.95 -26.39
N LEU A 61 -1.09 22.06 -25.21
CA LEU A 61 -0.42 23.30 -24.80
C LEU A 61 0.67 23.70 -25.79
N GLU A 62 1.46 22.73 -26.26
CA GLU A 62 2.49 22.99 -27.27
C GLU A 62 1.87 23.43 -28.61
N ARG A 63 0.77 22.80 -29.02
CA ARG A 63 0.02 23.20 -30.21
C ARG A 63 -0.48 24.65 -30.11
N VAL A 64 -1.04 25.05 -28.98
CA VAL A 64 -1.51 26.42 -28.73
C VAL A 64 -0.36 27.43 -28.84
N ARG A 65 0.83 27.10 -28.32
CA ARG A 65 2.03 27.94 -28.43
C ARG A 65 2.50 28.11 -29.88
N VAL A 66 2.51 27.01 -30.64
CA VAL A 66 2.84 27.04 -32.06
C VAL A 66 1.80 27.83 -32.85
N GLU A 67 0.51 27.70 -32.53
CA GLU A 67 -0.56 28.47 -33.16
C GLU A 67 -0.39 29.98 -32.91
N LEU A 68 -0.12 30.38 -31.67
CA LEU A 68 0.12 31.78 -31.32
C LEU A 68 1.29 32.34 -32.12
N THR A 69 2.41 31.61 -32.17
CA THR A 69 3.62 32.01 -32.89
C THR A 69 3.35 32.14 -34.39
N THR A 70 2.68 31.16 -34.98
CA THR A 70 2.34 31.15 -36.41
C THR A 70 1.44 32.33 -36.76
N LYS A 71 0.38 32.56 -35.98
CA LYS A 71 -0.54 33.68 -36.20
C LYS A 71 0.15 35.04 -36.02
N ALA A 72 1.03 35.16 -35.02
CA ALA A 72 1.81 36.37 -34.80
C ALA A 72 2.75 36.68 -36.00
N ILE A 73 3.43 35.67 -36.54
CA ILE A 73 4.29 35.81 -37.72
C ILE A 73 3.47 36.24 -38.94
N LEU A 74 2.33 35.61 -39.20
CA LEU A 74 1.46 35.96 -40.33
C LEU A 74 0.92 37.38 -40.21
N LEU A 75 0.44 37.78 -39.03
CA LEU A 75 -0.01 39.15 -38.78
C LEU A 75 1.11 40.16 -38.99
N LYS A 76 2.32 39.86 -38.49
CA LYS A 76 3.48 40.73 -38.67
C LYS A 76 3.82 40.89 -40.15
N ARG A 77 3.85 39.81 -40.92
CA ARG A 77 4.10 39.86 -42.37
C ARG A 77 3.06 40.71 -43.09
N SER A 78 1.77 40.54 -42.79
CA SER A 78 0.71 41.36 -43.38
C SER A 78 0.87 42.85 -43.06
N LYS A 79 1.35 43.19 -41.86
CA LYS A 79 1.67 44.57 -41.49
C LYS A 79 2.88 45.09 -42.28
N ASP A 80 3.96 44.32 -42.32
CA ASP A 80 5.21 44.69 -43.00
C ASP A 80 5.00 44.87 -44.52
N GLU A 81 4.09 44.10 -45.12
CA GLU A 81 3.66 44.20 -46.52
C GLU A 81 2.64 45.33 -46.77
N GLY A 82 2.25 46.09 -45.73
CA GLY A 82 1.29 47.19 -45.83
C GLY A 82 -0.15 46.76 -46.08
N ARG A 83 -0.48 45.47 -45.95
CA ARG A 83 -1.85 44.95 -46.15
C ARG A 83 -2.80 45.29 -45.02
N ILE A 84 -2.26 45.55 -43.82
CA ILE A 84 -3.01 45.98 -42.64
C ILE A 84 -2.32 47.17 -41.99
N SER A 85 -3.11 48.04 -41.37
CA SER A 85 -2.58 49.16 -40.58
C SER A 85 -1.94 48.68 -39.27
N THR A 86 -1.14 49.56 -38.65
CA THR A 86 -0.57 49.29 -37.31
C THR A 86 -1.65 49.13 -36.25
N GLU A 87 -2.75 49.87 -36.37
CA GLU A 87 -3.89 49.79 -35.43
C GLU A 87 -4.63 48.46 -35.55
N GLU A 88 -4.89 47.99 -36.77
CA GLU A 88 -5.48 46.67 -37.03
C GLU A 88 -4.58 45.55 -36.55
N PHE A 89 -3.27 45.64 -36.81
CA PHE A 89 -2.30 44.69 -36.29
C PHE A 89 -2.38 44.60 -34.76
N ASN A 90 -2.33 45.72 -34.06
CA ASN A 90 -2.36 45.76 -32.60
C ASN A 90 -3.66 45.16 -32.05
N ARG A 91 -4.80 45.48 -32.68
CA ARG A 91 -6.11 44.95 -32.28
C ARG A 91 -6.19 43.43 -32.48
N GLU A 92 -5.85 42.93 -33.65
CA GLU A 92 -5.94 41.50 -33.96
C GLU A 92 -4.91 40.68 -33.17
N PHE A 93 -3.69 41.20 -33.03
CA PHE A 93 -2.66 40.56 -32.21
C PHE A 93 -3.11 40.43 -30.76
N LYS A 94 -3.63 41.51 -30.17
CA LYS A 94 -4.17 41.49 -28.79
C LYS A 94 -5.30 40.46 -28.65
N ARG A 95 -6.24 40.42 -29.59
CA ARG A 95 -7.35 39.46 -29.59
C ARG A 95 -6.87 38.00 -29.63
N ILE A 96 -5.92 37.69 -30.52
CA ILE A 96 -5.36 36.33 -30.63
C ILE A 96 -4.56 35.97 -29.38
N HIS A 97 -3.75 36.90 -28.89
CA HIS A 97 -2.94 36.73 -27.69
C HIS A 97 -3.81 36.46 -26.46
N ASP A 98 -4.86 37.27 -26.22
CA ASP A 98 -5.72 37.11 -25.05
C ASP A 98 -6.48 35.77 -25.09
N ARG A 99 -7.01 35.40 -26.26
CA ARG A 99 -7.69 34.10 -26.46
C ARG A 99 -6.76 32.92 -26.17
N LEU A 100 -5.59 32.87 -26.81
CA LEU A 100 -4.67 31.75 -26.67
C LEU A 100 -3.99 31.71 -25.30
N ASN A 101 -3.86 32.85 -24.62
CA ASN A 101 -3.40 32.89 -23.24
C ASN A 101 -4.44 32.33 -22.25
N MET A 102 -5.73 32.58 -22.47
CA MET A 102 -6.78 31.94 -21.66
C MET A 102 -6.71 30.42 -21.80
N GLU A 103 -6.67 29.93 -23.04
CA GLU A 103 -6.56 28.48 -23.33
C GLU A 103 -5.27 27.87 -22.74
N SER A 104 -4.13 28.56 -22.89
CA SER A 104 -2.85 28.15 -22.29
C SER A 104 -2.93 28.05 -20.76
N ARG A 105 -3.60 28.99 -20.09
CA ARG A 105 -3.80 28.97 -18.62
C ARG A 105 -4.66 27.80 -18.18
N GLU A 106 -5.74 27.49 -18.90
CA GLU A 106 -6.59 26.34 -18.62
C GLU A 106 -5.80 25.03 -18.77
N LEU A 107 -5.06 24.87 -19.86
CA LEU A 107 -4.21 23.69 -20.09
C LEU A 107 -3.11 23.56 -19.03
N GLN A 108 -2.52 24.67 -18.57
CA GLN A 108 -1.55 24.67 -17.47
C GLN A 108 -2.17 24.24 -16.13
N ALA A 109 -3.40 24.66 -15.86
CA ALA A 109 -4.15 24.24 -14.68
C ALA A 109 -4.43 22.73 -14.72
N ASP A 110 -4.85 22.22 -15.88
CA ASP A 110 -5.08 20.79 -16.12
C ASP A 110 -3.79 19.96 -15.97
N ILE A 111 -2.67 20.42 -16.54
CA ILE A 111 -1.36 19.77 -16.36
C ILE A 111 -1.01 19.70 -14.87
N SER A 112 -1.20 20.80 -14.14
CA SER A 112 -0.91 20.87 -12.70
C SER A 112 -1.85 19.96 -11.89
N PHE A 113 -3.10 19.82 -12.31
CA PHE A 113 -4.04 18.86 -11.75
C PHE A 113 -3.58 17.42 -12.00
N TYR A 114 -3.30 17.02 -13.25
CA TYR A 114 -2.90 15.65 -13.57
C TYR A 114 -1.57 15.25 -12.93
N LYS A 115 -0.61 16.17 -12.83
CA LYS A 115 0.66 15.92 -12.11
C LYS A 115 0.43 15.62 -10.63
N ARG A 116 -0.45 16.37 -9.96
CA ARG A 116 -0.81 16.12 -8.56
C ARG A 116 -1.56 14.82 -8.37
N GLU A 117 -2.53 14.52 -9.25
CA GLU A 117 -3.28 13.25 -9.17
C GLU A 117 -2.40 12.03 -9.48
N LEU A 118 -1.42 12.16 -10.39
CA LEU A 118 -0.43 11.12 -10.63
C LEU A 118 0.40 10.83 -9.39
N ASP A 119 0.97 11.85 -8.76
CA ASP A 119 1.78 11.67 -7.55
C ASP A 119 0.95 11.02 -6.42
N ARG A 120 -0.29 11.46 -6.22
CA ARG A 120 -1.21 10.82 -5.24
C ARG A 120 -1.49 9.36 -5.56
N ALA A 121 -1.77 9.06 -6.83
CA ALA A 121 -2.06 7.70 -7.26
C ALA A 121 -0.81 6.81 -7.14
N GLU A 122 0.37 7.28 -7.52
CA GLU A 122 1.64 6.56 -7.39
C GLU A 122 2.01 6.30 -5.92
N ASN A 123 1.86 7.29 -5.05
CA ASN A 123 2.06 7.13 -3.60
C ASN A 123 1.07 6.10 -3.01
N THR A 124 -0.20 6.16 -3.42
CA THR A 124 -1.20 5.17 -3.01
C THR A 124 -0.84 3.77 -3.51
N LEU A 125 -0.33 3.64 -4.74
CA LEU A 125 0.07 2.36 -5.31
C LEU A 125 1.22 1.75 -4.54
N ARG A 126 2.23 2.56 -4.20
CA ARG A 126 3.38 2.12 -3.39
C ARG A 126 2.91 1.57 -2.03
N ARG A 127 2.06 2.33 -1.32
CA ARG A 127 1.50 1.89 -0.03
C ARG A 127 0.73 0.57 -0.15
N LEU A 128 -0.13 0.44 -1.17
CA LEU A 128 -0.90 -0.80 -1.38
C LEU A 128 0.00 -1.99 -1.71
N LYS A 129 1.08 -1.80 -2.48
CA LYS A 129 2.05 -2.85 -2.79
C LYS A 129 2.84 -3.29 -1.56
N GLU A 130 3.22 -2.35 -0.70
CA GLU A 130 3.87 -2.65 0.58
C GLU A 130 2.93 -3.42 1.51
N GLU A 131 1.68 -2.98 1.64
CA GLU A 131 0.65 -3.65 2.43
C GLU A 131 0.39 -5.08 1.93
N LEU A 132 0.27 -5.25 0.61
CA LEU A 132 0.12 -6.57 0.00
C LEU A 132 1.31 -7.48 0.31
N LYS A 133 2.54 -6.96 0.21
CA LYS A 133 3.76 -7.72 0.51
C LYS A 133 3.78 -8.20 1.96
N VAL A 134 3.44 -7.34 2.91
CA VAL A 134 3.37 -7.70 4.34
C VAL A 134 2.33 -8.80 4.57
N LYS A 135 1.15 -8.67 3.97
CA LYS A 135 0.07 -9.66 4.09
C LYS A 135 0.43 -11.00 3.44
N GLU A 136 1.06 -11.00 2.27
CA GLU A 136 1.51 -12.24 1.61
C GLU A 136 2.63 -12.93 2.40
N GLU A 137 3.55 -12.17 3.01
CA GLU A 137 4.58 -12.70 3.89
C GLU A 137 3.99 -13.32 5.16
N ALA A 138 3.04 -12.64 5.81
CA ALA A 138 2.32 -13.18 6.97
C ALA A 138 1.61 -14.49 6.63
N GLN A 139 0.93 -14.56 5.48
CA GLN A 139 0.30 -15.80 5.00
C GLN A 139 1.32 -16.92 4.75
N ARG A 140 2.50 -16.60 4.21
CA ARG A 140 3.57 -17.58 3.99
C ARG A 140 4.04 -18.17 5.32
N VAL A 141 4.38 -17.31 6.28
CA VAL A 141 4.83 -17.72 7.63
C VAL A 141 3.79 -18.60 8.30
N ALA A 142 2.52 -18.22 8.23
CA ALA A 142 1.45 -18.97 8.86
C ALA A 142 1.20 -20.34 8.18
N ARG A 143 1.29 -20.43 6.84
CA ARG A 143 1.23 -21.72 6.12
C ARG A 143 2.41 -22.61 6.45
N ASP A 144 3.62 -22.05 6.57
CA ASP A 144 4.80 -22.81 6.93
C ASP A 144 4.71 -23.33 8.37
N TYR A 145 4.13 -22.55 9.28
CA TYR A 145 3.80 -22.99 10.63
C TYR A 145 2.77 -24.13 10.62
N GLU A 146 1.67 -24.00 9.87
CA GLU A 146 0.66 -25.06 9.73
C GLU A 146 1.25 -26.33 9.10
N LYS A 147 2.15 -26.24 8.13
CA LYS A 147 2.83 -27.42 7.57
C LYS A 147 3.75 -28.10 8.59
N LYS A 148 4.47 -27.30 9.39
CA LYS A 148 5.48 -27.80 10.34
C LYS A 148 4.85 -28.35 11.62
N TYR A 149 3.72 -27.78 12.05
CA TYR A 149 3.12 -28.05 13.36
C TYR A 149 1.63 -28.42 13.30
N GLY A 150 0.92 -28.18 12.18
CA GLY A 150 -0.51 -28.44 12.01
C GLY A 150 -0.89 -29.89 11.70
N GLY A 151 0.08 -30.81 11.65
CA GLY A 151 -0.19 -32.24 11.77
C GLY A 151 -0.54 -32.58 13.21
N LYS A 152 -1.35 -33.63 13.44
CA LYS A 152 -1.65 -34.21 14.77
C LYS A 152 -0.39 -34.80 15.44
N ARG A 153 0.68 -34.03 15.62
CA ARG A 153 1.71 -34.39 16.60
C ARG A 153 1.06 -34.18 17.96
N LYS A 154 0.66 -35.28 18.58
CA LYS A 154 0.54 -35.30 20.04
C LYS A 154 1.88 -34.79 20.55
N PHE A 155 1.87 -33.69 21.28
CA PHE A 155 3.06 -33.16 21.94
C PHE A 155 3.69 -34.30 22.74
N THR A 156 4.78 -34.88 22.25
CA THR A 156 5.32 -36.08 22.88
C THR A 156 6.05 -35.70 24.16
N ASN A 157 5.94 -36.55 25.18
CA ASN A 157 6.51 -36.31 26.52
C ASN A 157 8.01 -35.94 26.49
N ALA A 158 8.75 -36.44 25.49
CA ALA A 158 10.17 -36.15 25.28
C ALA A 158 10.46 -34.73 24.76
N GLU A 159 9.58 -34.14 23.95
CA GLU A 159 9.72 -32.76 23.47
C GLU A 159 9.34 -31.75 24.56
N PHE A 160 8.31 -32.08 25.38
CA PHE A 160 7.95 -31.31 26.57
C PHE A 160 9.08 -31.27 27.60
N GLU A 161 9.68 -32.42 27.95
CA GLU A 161 10.82 -32.48 28.87
C GLU A 161 12.00 -31.63 28.41
N LYS A 162 12.30 -31.61 27.10
CA LYS A 162 13.38 -30.78 26.54
C LYS A 162 13.06 -29.29 26.62
N ILE A 163 11.84 -28.89 26.26
CA ILE A 163 11.40 -27.48 26.31
C ILE A 163 11.30 -27.02 27.78
N TYR A 164 10.75 -27.84 28.66
CA TYR A 164 10.61 -27.58 30.09
C TYR A 164 11.97 -27.45 30.79
N LYS A 165 12.92 -28.36 30.53
CA LYS A 165 14.30 -28.24 31.05
C LYS A 165 15.00 -26.97 30.57
N LYS A 166 14.81 -26.60 29.30
CA LYS A 166 15.38 -25.38 28.72
C LYS A 166 14.73 -24.12 29.27
N PHE A 167 13.42 -24.13 29.50
CA PHE A 167 12.71 -23.01 30.13
C PHE A 167 13.14 -22.85 31.60
N LYS A 168 13.26 -23.96 32.35
CA LYS A 168 13.72 -23.98 33.75
C LYS A 168 15.17 -23.50 33.92
N SER A 169 16.04 -23.74 32.94
CA SER A 169 17.42 -23.27 32.96
C SER A 169 17.56 -21.78 32.65
N LEU A 170 16.63 -21.21 31.87
CA LEU A 170 16.58 -19.79 31.51
C LEU A 170 15.88 -18.92 32.57
N LEU A 171 15.20 -19.52 33.56
CA LEU A 171 14.59 -18.78 34.64
C LEU A 171 15.64 -18.22 35.64
N PRO A 172 15.58 -16.92 35.99
CA PRO A 172 16.40 -16.33 37.04
C PRO A 172 16.30 -17.12 38.35
N ARG A 173 17.41 -17.27 39.10
CA ARG A 173 17.47 -18.09 40.34
C ARG A 173 16.36 -17.76 41.35
N LYS A 174 15.92 -16.49 41.41
CA LYS A 174 14.84 -16.02 42.31
C LYS A 174 13.43 -16.49 41.92
N LEU A 175 13.21 -16.89 40.66
CA LEU A 175 11.91 -17.35 40.16
C LEU A 175 11.79 -18.89 40.13
N LYS A 176 12.90 -19.62 40.25
CA LYS A 176 12.90 -21.10 40.30
C LYS A 176 11.97 -21.70 41.38
N PRO A 177 11.98 -21.24 42.66
CA PRO A 177 11.12 -21.84 43.68
C PRO A 177 9.62 -21.54 43.52
N VAL A 178 9.27 -20.50 42.75
CA VAL A 178 7.86 -20.17 42.42
C VAL A 178 7.30 -21.13 41.37
N PHE A 179 8.12 -21.52 40.40
CA PHE A 179 7.76 -22.50 39.36
C PHE A 179 7.89 -23.96 39.82
N GLU A 180 8.74 -24.25 40.82
CA GLU A 180 8.86 -25.59 41.40
C GLU A 180 7.66 -25.98 42.27
N ASN A 181 7.00 -25.00 42.90
CA ASN A 181 5.88 -25.27 43.82
C ASN A 181 4.49 -25.04 43.20
N ASN A 182 4.32 -24.10 42.24
CA ASN A 182 3.11 -24.02 41.41
C ASN A 182 3.24 -23.02 40.23
N PRO A 183 3.51 -23.47 38.99
CA PRO A 183 3.74 -22.58 37.83
C PRO A 183 2.53 -21.72 37.43
N PHE A 184 1.32 -22.06 37.90
CA PHE A 184 0.06 -21.39 37.52
C PHE A 184 -0.44 -20.34 38.53
N ARG A 185 0.27 -20.08 39.63
CA ARG A 185 -0.07 -18.96 40.55
C ARG A 185 0.69 -17.68 40.24
N SER A 186 1.50 -17.67 39.18
CA SER A 186 2.23 -16.48 38.74
C SER A 186 1.25 -15.33 38.44
N PRO A 187 1.42 -14.15 39.08
CA PRO A 187 0.62 -12.97 38.77
C PRO A 187 0.68 -12.57 37.29
N PHE A 188 1.72 -12.99 36.57
CA PHE A 188 1.95 -12.71 35.16
C PHE A 188 1.07 -13.53 34.20
N LEU A 189 0.46 -14.62 34.66
CA LEU A 189 -0.43 -15.48 33.86
C LEU A 189 -1.91 -15.27 34.17
N ARG A 190 -2.26 -14.34 35.06
CA ARG A 190 -3.65 -13.95 35.29
C ARG A 190 -3.97 -12.83 34.33
N GLU A 191 -4.82 -13.14 33.34
CA GLU A 191 -5.37 -12.17 32.38
C GLU A 191 -6.00 -10.96 33.11
N LYS A 192 -5.78 -9.78 32.54
CA LYS A 192 -6.62 -8.59 32.74
C LYS A 192 -7.56 -8.48 31.54
#